data_AF-A0A414SIL0-F1
#
_entry.id   AF-A0A414SIL0-F1
#
_cell.length_a   1.000
_cell.length_b   1.000
_cell.length_c   1.000
_cell.angle_alpha   90.00
_cell.angle_beta   90.00
_cell.angle_gamma   90.00
#
_symmetry.space_group_name_H-M   'P 1'
#
loop_
_entity.id
_entity.type
_entity.pdbx_description
1 polymer ?
#
loop_
_entity_poly.entity_id
_entity_poly.type
_entity_poly.pdbx_seq_one_letter_code
_entity_poly.pdbx_strand_id
1 'polypeptide(L)'
;MIRLQYILRIFRYKLLSRKFFFYVFFVGFSFWLFLNPLKQISNITGYGISPWGYPLLLSNVFFAVLFLGSAVYVFSDIPDGGKESMFHYIRLGRIKWGIVQLITIVFLALIITLLSFLVSVVTLLPNIVGEKIGDGFIIQLL
;
A
#
# COMPACT_ATOMS: atom_id res chain seq x y z
N MET A 1 -1.88 -10.78 -30.27
CA MET A 1 -2.71 -10.02 -29.32
C MET A 1 -2.38 -10.51 -27.91
N ILE A 2 -2.05 -9.63 -26.96
CA ILE A 2 -1.75 -10.04 -25.58
C ILE A 2 -3.09 -10.39 -24.92
N ARG A 3 -3.27 -11.61 -24.44
CA ARG A 3 -4.51 -12.00 -23.75
C ARG A 3 -4.57 -11.34 -22.37
N LEU A 4 -5.67 -10.66 -22.05
CA LEU A 4 -5.88 -10.02 -20.75
C LEU A 4 -5.72 -10.99 -19.57
N GLN A 5 -6.17 -12.24 -19.75
CA GLN A 5 -6.03 -13.32 -18.75
C GLN A 5 -4.57 -13.59 -18.35
N TYR A 6 -3.61 -13.35 -19.25
CA TYR A 6 -2.19 -13.54 -18.97
C TYR A 6 -1.65 -12.45 -18.03
N ILE A 7 -2.03 -11.19 -18.27
CA ILE A 7 -1.65 -10.05 -17.43
C ILE A 7 -2.20 -10.24 -16.01
N LEU A 8 -3.48 -10.62 -15.89
CA LEU A 8 -4.11 -10.90 -14.59
C LEU A 8 -3.46 -12.07 -13.85
N ARG A 9 -2.99 -13.10 -14.56
CA ARG A 9 -2.30 -14.24 -13.94
C ARG A 9 -0.96 -13.85 -13.35
N ILE A 10 -0.13 -13.10 -14.10
CA ILE A 10 1.15 -12.57 -13.61
C ILE A 10 0.91 -11.66 -12.41
N PHE A 11 -0.07 -10.78 -12.52
CA PHE A 11 -0.42 -9.85 -11.47
C PHE A 11 -0.83 -10.56 -10.18
N ARG A 12 -1.73 -11.55 -10.28
CA ARG A 12 -2.16 -12.35 -9.12
C ARG A 12 -1.00 -13.12 -8.50
N TYR A 13 -0.10 -13.68 -9.31
CA TYR A 13 1.09 -14.36 -8.80
C TYR A 13 2.02 -13.41 -8.03
N LYS A 14 2.17 -12.16 -8.50
CA LYS A 14 2.95 -11.13 -7.80
C LYS A 14 2.29 -10.67 -6.50
N LEU A 15 0.96 -10.51 -6.49
CA LEU A 15 0.21 -10.19 -5.26
C LEU A 15 0.26 -11.31 -4.22
N LEU A 16 0.24 -12.56 -4.63
CA LEU A 16 0.37 -13.71 -3.71
C LEU A 16 1.83 -14.06 -3.39
N SER A 17 2.79 -13.21 -3.74
CA SER A 17 4.20 -13.49 -3.49
C SER A 17 4.53 -13.34 -2.00
N ARG A 18 5.53 -14.11 -1.53
CA ARG A 18 6.07 -13.98 -0.16
C ARG A 18 6.49 -12.54 0.16
N LYS A 19 7.04 -11.82 -0.82
CA LYS A 19 7.47 -10.42 -0.67
C LYS A 19 6.31 -9.47 -0.41
N PHE A 20 5.18 -9.67 -1.09
CA PHE A 20 3.97 -8.89 -0.82
C PHE A 20 3.44 -9.14 0.58
N PHE A 21 3.48 -10.39 1.05
CA PHE A 21 3.12 -10.70 2.43
C PHE A 21 4.05 -10.02 3.45
N PHE A 22 5.37 -10.05 3.21
CA PHE A 22 6.34 -9.32 4.02
C PHE A 22 6.07 -7.81 4.02
N TYR A 23 5.74 -7.24 2.86
CA TYR A 23 5.37 -5.84 2.74
C TYR A 23 4.15 -5.48 3.60
N VAL A 24 3.05 -6.25 3.49
CA VAL A 24 1.83 -6.02 4.27
C VAL A 24 2.10 -6.12 5.77
N PHE A 25 2.87 -7.14 6.18
CA PHE A 25 3.26 -7.31 7.58
C PHE A 25 4.10 -6.12 8.08
N PHE A 26 5.11 -5.70 7.31
CA PHE A 26 6.02 -4.63 7.68
C PHE A 26 5.34 -3.26 7.75
N VAL A 27 4.46 -2.97 6.78
CA VAL A 27 3.66 -1.75 6.76
C VAL A 27 2.66 -1.74 7.91
N GLY A 28 1.95 -2.85 8.15
CA GLY A 28 1.04 -2.97 9.30
C GLY A 28 1.75 -2.76 10.63
N PHE A 29 2.93 -3.36 10.80
CA PHE A 29 3.76 -3.16 12.00
C PHE A 29 4.21 -1.70 12.16
N SER A 30 4.63 -1.06 11.05
CA SER A 30 5.01 0.36 11.06
C SER A 30 3.82 1.25 11.47
N PHE A 31 2.64 1.06 10.88
CA PHE A 31 1.44 1.79 11.29
C PHE A 31 1.11 1.59 12.77
N TRP A 32 1.20 0.36 13.28
CA TRP A 32 0.96 0.10 14.70
C TRP A 32 1.94 0.87 15.61
N LEU A 33 3.23 0.89 15.27
CA LEU A 33 4.27 1.57 16.03
C LEU A 33 4.05 3.09 16.07
N PHE A 34 3.78 3.72 14.93
CA PHE A 34 3.60 5.17 14.84
C PHE A 34 2.22 5.65 15.31
N LEU A 35 1.18 4.81 15.24
CA LEU A 35 -0.17 5.19 15.70
C LEU A 35 -0.34 5.03 17.22
N ASN A 36 0.37 4.12 17.88
CA ASN A 36 0.29 3.95 19.35
C ASN A 36 0.50 5.25 20.16
N PRO A 37 1.55 6.06 19.93
CA PRO A 37 1.72 7.32 20.66
C PRO A 37 0.61 8.34 20.34
N LEU A 38 0.12 8.37 19.09
CA LEU A 38 -1.00 9.23 18.69
C LEU A 38 -2.30 8.86 19.41
N LYS A 39 -2.55 7.55 19.61
CA LYS A 39 -3.70 7.05 20.37
C LYS A 39 -3.62 7.42 21.85
N GLN A 40 -2.43 7.39 22.45
CA GLN A 40 -2.23 7.80 23.85
C GLN A 40 -2.48 9.29 24.03
N ILE A 41 -1.95 10.13 23.13
CA ILE A 41 -2.17 11.58 23.18
C ILE A 41 -3.65 11.91 23.01
N SER A 42 -4.33 11.29 22.04
CA SER A 42 -5.78 11.46 21.83
C SER A 42 -6.59 11.09 23.07
N ASN A 43 -6.25 9.99 23.76
CA ASN A 43 -6.96 9.58 24.98
C ASN A 43 -6.73 10.56 26.15
N ILE A 44 -5.55 11.18 26.23
CA ILE A 44 -5.23 12.18 27.27
C ILE A 44 -5.93 13.51 26.98
N THR A 45 -6.00 13.93 25.72
CA THR A 45 -6.55 15.24 25.34
C THR A 45 -8.06 15.21 25.03
N GLY A 46 -8.64 14.03 24.84
CA GLY A 46 -10.05 13.85 24.50
C GLY A 46 -10.42 14.22 23.06
N TYR A 47 -9.45 14.57 22.22
CA TYR A 47 -9.68 14.93 20.81
C TYR A 47 -9.62 13.71 19.88
N GLY A 48 -10.56 13.65 18.94
CA GLY A 48 -10.61 12.61 17.90
C GLY A 48 -9.44 12.69 16.92
N ILE A 49 -9.06 11.55 16.36
CA ILE A 49 -7.99 11.47 15.36
C ILE A 49 -8.61 11.53 13.95
N SER A 50 -8.11 12.44 13.12
CA SER A 50 -8.55 12.59 11.73
C SER A 50 -8.26 11.32 10.89
N PRO A 51 -9.16 10.93 9.97
CA PRO A 51 -8.96 9.76 9.09
C PRO A 51 -7.72 9.89 8.17
N TRP A 52 -7.21 11.11 7.98
CA TRP A 52 -6.06 11.44 7.14
C TRP A 52 -4.69 11.13 7.78
N GLY A 53 -4.62 10.13 8.66
CA GLY A 53 -3.37 9.73 9.30
C GLY A 53 -2.28 9.28 8.33
N TYR A 54 -2.64 8.71 7.17
CA TYR A 54 -1.64 8.24 6.19
C TYR A 54 -0.81 9.37 5.56
N PRO A 55 -1.40 10.43 4.97
CA PRO A 55 -0.65 11.60 4.50
C PRO A 55 0.21 12.24 5.60
N LEU A 56 -0.33 12.35 6.81
CA LEU A 56 0.39 12.93 7.95
C LEU A 56 1.62 12.10 8.35
N LEU A 57 1.46 10.77 8.43
CA LEU A 57 2.55 9.85 8.71
C LEU A 57 3.60 9.87 7.60
N LEU A 58 3.18 10.01 6.33
CA LEU A 58 4.09 10.12 5.19
C LEU A 58 4.99 11.37 5.27
N SER A 59 4.54 12.43 5.95
CA SER A 59 5.36 13.62 6.19
C SER A 59 6.53 13.36 7.14
N ASN A 60 6.46 12.31 7.97
CA ASN A 60 7.55 11.92 8.84
C ASN A 60 8.62 11.16 8.05
N VAL A 61 9.86 11.66 8.08
CA VAL A 61 11.01 11.10 7.36
C VAL A 61 11.24 9.62 7.69
N PHE A 62 11.10 9.22 8.95
CA PHE A 62 11.32 7.82 9.35
C PHE A 62 10.27 6.88 8.74
N PHE A 63 9.00 7.28 8.77
CA PHE A 63 7.92 6.51 8.17
C PHE A 63 8.05 6.48 6.65
N ALA A 64 8.39 7.62 6.02
CA ALA A 64 8.62 7.70 4.58
C ALA A 64 9.74 6.77 4.10
N VAL A 65 10.87 6.70 4.83
CA VAL A 65 11.98 5.81 4.49
C VAL A 65 11.59 4.35 4.62
N LEU A 66 10.88 3.96 5.69
CA LEU A 66 10.38 2.59 5.88
C LEU A 66 9.37 2.20 4.79
N PHE A 67 8.47 3.11 4.45
CA PHE A 67 7.45 2.92 3.43
C PHE A 67 8.08 2.79 2.03
N LEU A 68 8.95 3.73 1.64
CA LEU A 68 9.61 3.70 0.34
C LEU A 68 10.57 2.52 0.23
N GLY A 69 11.33 2.21 1.28
CA GLY A 69 12.24 1.06 1.29
C GLY A 69 11.51 -0.26 1.11
N SER A 70 10.36 -0.44 1.79
CA SER A 70 9.53 -1.63 1.62
C SER A 70 8.84 -1.68 0.25
N ALA A 71 8.42 -0.54 -0.30
CA ALA A 71 7.89 -0.47 -1.66
C ALA A 71 8.95 -0.86 -2.72
N VAL A 72 10.17 -0.33 -2.60
CA VAL A 72 11.30 -0.67 -3.48
C VAL A 72 11.63 -2.17 -3.37
N TYR A 73 11.57 -2.76 -2.19
CA TYR A 73 11.78 -4.20 -2.00
C TYR A 73 10.77 -5.05 -2.80
N VAL A 74 9.50 -4.61 -2.87
CA VAL A 74 8.47 -5.28 -3.68
C VAL A 74 8.76 -5.12 -5.18
N PHE A 75 9.23 -3.94 -5.60
CA PHE A 75 9.57 -3.69 -7.01
C PHE A 75 10.88 -4.33 -7.47
N SER A 76 11.76 -4.75 -6.55
CA SER A 76 13.08 -5.31 -6.87
C SER A 76 13.05 -6.55 -7.78
N ASP A 77 11.93 -7.27 -7.89
CA ASP A 77 11.79 -8.44 -8.78
C ASP A 77 11.34 -8.10 -10.19
N ILE A 78 11.09 -6.83 -10.48
CA ILE A 78 10.72 -6.35 -11.79
C ILE A 78 12.00 -5.79 -12.41
N PRO A 79 12.66 -6.45 -13.37
CA PRO A 79 12.13 -7.41 -14.35
C PRO A 79 12.22 -8.90 -13.95
N ASP A 80 11.14 -9.65 -14.17
CA ASP A 80 11.11 -11.09 -13.87
C ASP A 80 12.15 -11.84 -14.73
N GLY A 81 13.27 -12.24 -14.13
CA GLY A 81 14.32 -13.05 -14.75
C GLY A 81 14.04 -14.57 -14.74
N GLY A 82 12.82 -14.98 -14.37
CA GLY A 82 12.43 -16.38 -14.30
C GLY A 82 12.44 -17.10 -15.66
N LYS A 83 12.61 -18.43 -15.64
CA LYS A 83 12.61 -19.27 -16.85
C LYS A 83 11.34 -19.07 -17.68
N GLU A 84 10.19 -18.99 -17.02
CA GLU A 84 8.87 -18.74 -17.64
C GLU A 84 8.78 -17.38 -18.35
N SER A 85 9.23 -16.29 -17.71
CA SER A 85 9.19 -14.95 -18.29
C SER A 85 10.18 -14.80 -19.45
N MET A 86 11.28 -15.56 -19.44
CA MET A 86 12.25 -15.62 -20.52
C MET A 86 11.70 -16.33 -21.78
N PHE A 87 10.92 -17.40 -21.63
CA PHE A 87 10.21 -18.01 -22.76
C PHE A 87 9.19 -17.04 -23.41
N HIS A 88 8.50 -16.27 -22.58
CA HIS A 88 7.58 -15.24 -23.07
C HIS A 88 8.31 -14.08 -23.74
N TYR A 89 9.48 -13.69 -23.24
CA TYR A 89 10.34 -12.68 -23.87
C TYR A 89 10.73 -13.07 -25.31
N ILE A 90 11.14 -14.33 -25.53
CA ILE A 90 11.53 -14.84 -26.85
C ILE A 90 10.33 -14.87 -27.81
N ARG A 91 9.12 -15.20 -27.33
CA ARG A 91 7.92 -15.34 -28.19
C ARG A 91 7.13 -14.04 -28.43
N LEU A 92 7.09 -13.10 -27.47
CA LEU A 92 6.32 -11.85 -27.60
C LEU A 92 7.12 -10.71 -28.23
N GLY A 93 8.46 -10.78 -28.19
CA GLY A 93 9.35 -9.70 -28.61
C GLY A 93 9.51 -8.62 -27.53
N ARG A 94 10.64 -7.89 -27.61
CA ARG A 94 11.13 -6.98 -26.55
C ARG A 94 10.12 -5.88 -26.16
N ILE A 95 9.47 -5.26 -27.14
CA ILE A 95 8.56 -4.12 -26.93
C ILE A 95 7.30 -4.55 -26.15
N LYS A 96 6.68 -5.66 -26.57
CA LYS A 96 5.44 -6.15 -25.93
C LYS A 96 5.70 -6.63 -24.51
N TRP A 97 6.85 -7.25 -24.27
CA TRP A 97 7.26 -7.65 -22.92
C TRP A 97 7.50 -6.44 -22.01
N GLY A 98 8.17 -5.39 -22.51
CA GLY A 98 8.39 -4.16 -21.76
C GLY A 98 7.08 -3.45 -21.37
N ILE A 99 6.11 -3.38 -22.29
CA ILE A 99 4.78 -2.80 -22.01
C ILE A 99 4.06 -3.57 -20.90
N VAL A 100 4.12 -4.91 -20.90
CA VAL A 100 3.49 -5.74 -19.85
C VAL A 100 4.14 -5.49 -18.49
N GLN A 101 5.46 -5.37 -18.43
CA GLN A 101 6.18 -5.06 -17.19
C GLN A 101 5.81 -3.66 -16.67
N LEU A 102 5.75 -2.66 -17.56
CA LEU A 102 5.37 -1.28 -17.19
C LEU A 102 3.95 -1.21 -16.64
N ILE A 103 2.98 -1.84 -17.31
CA ILE A 103 1.60 -1.93 -16.84
C ILE A 103 1.56 -2.60 -15.46
N THR A 104 2.32 -3.67 -15.27
CA THR A 104 2.36 -4.40 -13.98
C THR A 104 2.90 -3.53 -12.85
N ILE A 105 3.93 -2.71 -13.09
CA ILE A 105 4.46 -1.76 -12.10
C ILE A 105 3.39 -0.76 -11.68
N VAL A 106 2.70 -0.14 -12.64
CA VAL A 106 1.67 0.88 -12.37
C VAL A 106 0.53 0.30 -11.54
N PHE A 107 0.01 -0.87 -11.93
CA PHE A 107 -1.06 -1.53 -11.18
C PHE A 107 -0.61 -1.96 -9.77
N LEU A 108 0.63 -2.44 -9.62
CA LEU A 108 1.16 -2.84 -8.32
C LEU A 108 1.35 -1.63 -7.40
N ALA A 109 1.84 -0.51 -7.92
CA ALA A 109 1.95 0.74 -7.18
C ALA A 109 0.59 1.24 -6.69
N LEU A 110 -0.45 1.19 -7.55
CA LEU A 110 -1.82 1.55 -7.17
C LEU A 110 -2.37 0.66 -6.06
N ILE A 111 -2.12 -0.64 -6.08
CA ILE A 111 -2.58 -1.52 -4.99
C ILE A 111 -1.84 -1.22 -3.69
N ILE A 112 -0.52 -1.04 -3.75
CA ILE A 112 0.29 -0.74 -2.58
C ILE A 112 -0.20 0.53 -1.87
N THR A 113 -0.44 1.60 -2.62
CA THR A 113 -0.94 2.87 -2.07
C THR A 113 -2.36 2.74 -1.51
N LEU A 114 -3.26 2.07 -2.24
CA LEU A 114 -4.65 1.87 -1.81
C LEU A 114 -4.74 1.01 -0.54
N LEU A 115 -3.93 -0.06 -0.46
CA LEU A 115 -3.88 -0.93 0.71
C LEU A 115 -3.32 -0.18 1.94
N SER A 116 -2.30 0.66 1.74
CA SER A 116 -1.74 1.49 2.82
C SER A 116 -2.74 2.52 3.34
N PHE A 117 -3.52 3.12 2.45
CA PHE A 117 -4.62 3.99 2.82
C PHE A 117 -5.70 3.26 3.63
N LEU A 118 -6.12 2.06 3.19
CA LEU A 118 -7.08 1.24 3.92
C LEU A 118 -6.58 0.84 5.31
N VAL A 119 -5.31 0.43 5.43
CA VAL A 119 -4.71 0.09 6.74
C VAL A 119 -4.73 1.28 7.68
N SER A 120 -4.43 2.48 7.19
CA SER A 120 -4.53 3.70 8.00
C SER A 120 -5.95 3.94 8.50
N VAL A 121 -6.95 3.87 7.61
CA VAL A 121 -8.36 4.07 7.98
C VAL A 121 -8.79 3.04 9.01
N VAL A 122 -8.54 1.75 8.77
CA VAL A 122 -8.94 0.65 9.67
C VAL A 122 -8.29 0.77 11.05
N THR A 123 -7.02 1.18 11.12
CA THR A 123 -6.31 1.28 12.40
C THR A 123 -6.77 2.49 13.24
N LEU A 124 -7.33 3.50 12.57
CA LEU A 124 -7.86 4.73 13.18
C LEU A 124 -9.34 4.62 13.53
N LEU A 125 -10.14 3.78 12.84
CA LEU A 125 -11.56 3.51 13.13
C LEU A 125 -11.93 3.44 14.63
N PRO A 126 -11.20 2.71 15.50
CA PRO A 126 -11.59 2.62 16.91
C PRO A 126 -11.41 3.91 17.72
N ASN A 127 -10.64 4.89 17.23
CA ASN A 127 -10.38 6.18 17.90
C ASN A 127 -10.84 7.39 17.07
N ILE A 128 -11.63 7.16 16.01
CA ILE A 128 -12.40 8.25 15.41
C ILE A 128 -13.50 8.55 16.42
N VAL A 129 -13.20 9.46 17.36
CA VAL A 129 -14.22 10.09 18.18
C VAL A 129 -15.16 10.75 17.18
N GLY A 130 -16.33 10.13 16.98
CA GLY A 130 -17.51 10.88 16.62
C GLY A 130 -17.67 11.91 17.72
N GLU A 131 -17.27 13.15 17.42
CA GLU A 131 -17.57 14.30 18.25
C GLU A 131 -19.11 14.35 18.33
N LYS A 132 -19.67 13.84 19.43
CA LYS A 132 -21.07 14.08 19.78
C LYS A 132 -21.17 15.51 20.28
N ILE A 133 -21.01 16.47 19.38
CA ILE A 133 -21.64 17.77 19.53
C ILE A 133 -23.03 17.62 18.89
N GLY A 134 -24.07 18.03 19.62
CA GLY A 134 -25.47 17.78 19.32
C GLY A 134 -25.83 17.68 17.82
N ASP A 135 -26.43 16.54 17.47
CA ASP A 135 -27.24 16.31 16.28
C ASP A 135 -26.61 16.52 14.88
N GLY A 136 -25.30 16.27 14.72
CA GLY A 136 -24.69 16.22 13.39
C GLY A 136 -23.42 15.39 13.32
N PHE A 137 -23.47 14.24 12.64
CA PHE A 137 -22.29 13.42 12.33
C PHE A 137 -21.51 14.11 11.20
N ILE A 138 -20.58 15.00 11.53
CA ILE A 138 -19.67 15.61 10.56
C ILE A 138 -18.30 14.96 10.73
N ILE A 139 -17.88 14.22 9.71
CA ILE A 139 -16.49 13.84 9.52
C ILE A 139 -15.73 15.15 9.29
N GLN A 140 -15.01 15.65 10.30
CA GLN A 140 -14.16 16.83 10.14
C GLN A 140 -13.09 16.49 9.08
N LEU A 141 -13.21 17.17 7.94
CA LEU A 141 -12.42 16.96 6.73
C LEU A 141 -11.40 18.11 6.57
N LEU A 142 -10.71 18.43 7.67
CA LEU A 142 -9.56 19.33 7.74
C LEU A 142 -8.33 18.54 8.21
#